data_AF-A0A1I3VQC8-F1
#
_entry.id   AF-A0A1I3VQC8-F1
#
_cell.length_a   1.000
_cell.length_b   1.000
_cell.length_c   1.000
_cell.angle_alpha   90.00
_cell.angle_beta   90.00
_cell.angle_gamma   90.00
#
_symmetry.space_group_name_H-M   'P 1'
#
loop_
_entity.id
_entity.type
_entity.pdbx_description
1 polymer ?
#
loop_
_entity_poly.entity_id
_entity_poly.type
_entity_poly.pdbx_seq_one_letter_code
_entity_poly.pdbx_strand_id
1 'polypeptide(L)'
;MIKADKYQPVGDKNVGYPQICIRTNRTAERTNMKPIIEKAMAIGKQYPWSEKDTIIKEVFKALGNDFGGGSFGHAWIIYFNSPEEGDHTSYAFHAGYGFVKNSEHSNDTPKRKFNLQRCVKVDEKTITPELIESKIIPKLIDESNLLSRLMNLTSEDLKNGVYTPVTNCSWFAGKLWNQIMELTYEQSLEDEIDIDEIADKMNLPFLKAIKGIGDPGMLAENIEKGLRL
;
A
#
# COMPACT_ATOMS: atom_id res chain seq x y z
N MET A 1 -15.32 -15.28 -3.38
CA MET A 1 -16.27 -14.17 -3.70
C MET A 1 -16.11 -13.14 -2.61
N ILE A 2 -15.49 -11.98 -2.88
CA ILE A 2 -15.34 -10.89 -1.89
C ILE A 2 -16.73 -10.27 -1.72
N LYS A 3 -17.44 -10.58 -0.63
CA LYS A 3 -18.71 -9.92 -0.28
C LYS A 3 -18.82 -9.68 1.22
N ALA A 4 -18.60 -8.43 1.62
CA ALA A 4 -19.28 -7.73 2.72
C ALA A 4 -19.03 -6.21 2.58
N ASP A 5 -19.57 -5.61 1.52
CA ASP A 5 -19.43 -4.18 1.23
C ASP A 5 -20.14 -3.30 2.27
N LYS A 6 -19.40 -2.78 3.24
CA LYS A 6 -19.83 -1.66 4.09
C LYS A 6 -19.81 -0.37 3.27
N TYR A 7 -20.72 0.54 3.62
CA TYR A 7 -20.87 1.84 2.97
C TYR A 7 -21.03 2.92 4.02
N GLN A 8 -20.07 3.84 4.09
CA GLN A 8 -20.05 4.95 5.05
C GLN A 8 -19.45 6.21 4.38
N PRO A 9 -20.21 6.95 3.56
CA PRO A 9 -19.66 8.04 2.74
C PRO A 9 -19.17 9.26 3.52
N VAL A 10 -19.39 9.30 4.83
CA VAL A 10 -18.99 10.40 5.73
C VAL A 10 -18.15 9.92 6.91
N GLY A 11 -17.60 8.70 6.87
CA GLY A 11 -16.82 8.14 7.99
C GLY A 11 -17.67 7.56 9.11
N ASP A 12 -17.10 7.43 10.31
CA ASP A 12 -17.78 6.88 11.49
C ASP A 12 -18.30 8.00 12.41
N LYS A 13 -19.62 8.16 12.45
CA LYS A 13 -20.27 9.19 13.27
C LYS A 13 -19.98 9.06 14.77
N ASN A 14 -19.65 7.87 15.26
CA ASN A 14 -19.42 7.62 16.69
C ASN A 14 -18.02 8.07 17.14
N VAL A 15 -17.09 8.26 16.19
CA VAL A 15 -15.72 8.73 16.46
C VAL A 15 -15.67 10.25 16.65
N GLY A 16 -16.59 10.99 15.99
CA GLY A 16 -16.57 12.45 15.94
C GLY A 16 -15.62 13.01 14.88
N TYR A 17 -15.69 14.32 14.63
CA TYR A 17 -14.97 15.00 13.56
C TYR A 17 -14.04 16.10 14.10
N PRO A 18 -12.97 16.46 13.37
CA PRO A 18 -12.49 15.77 12.16
C PRO A 18 -11.94 14.38 12.49
N GLN A 19 -11.96 13.50 11.49
CA GLN A 19 -11.47 12.13 11.63
C GLN A 19 -10.69 11.70 10.40
N ILE A 20 -9.74 10.81 10.63
CA ILE A 20 -9.05 10.11 9.55
C ILE A 20 -9.42 8.64 9.60
N CYS A 21 -9.65 8.06 8.43
CA CYS A 21 -10.07 6.69 8.27
C CYS A 21 -9.14 5.96 7.30
N ILE A 22 -8.66 4.79 7.69
CA ILE A 22 -8.03 3.83 6.80
C ILE A 22 -9.06 2.80 6.36
N ARG A 23 -9.10 2.51 5.07
CA ARG A 23 -10.04 1.57 4.45
C ARG A 23 -9.31 0.50 3.69
N THR A 24 -9.93 -0.67 3.63
CA THR A 24 -9.56 -1.71 2.67
C THR A 24 -10.78 -2.47 2.16
N ASN A 25 -10.74 -2.88 0.89
CA ASN A 25 -11.74 -3.77 0.30
C ASN A 25 -11.43 -5.26 0.55
N ARG A 26 -10.44 -5.58 1.38
CA ARG A 26 -10.10 -6.94 1.80
C ARG A 26 -10.78 -7.33 3.11
N THR A 27 -11.14 -8.60 3.19
CA THR A 27 -11.46 -9.26 4.47
C THR A 27 -10.18 -9.46 5.27
N ALA A 28 -10.30 -9.80 6.57
CA ALA A 28 -9.19 -10.13 7.47
C ALA A 28 -8.53 -11.48 7.14
N GLU A 29 -8.24 -11.69 5.86
CA GLU A 29 -7.59 -12.87 5.30
C GLU A 29 -6.35 -12.40 4.55
N ARG A 30 -5.19 -12.78 5.08
CA ARG A 30 -3.87 -12.52 4.49
C ARG A 30 -3.78 -13.08 3.08
N THR A 31 -2.99 -12.44 2.25
CA THR A 31 -2.69 -12.97 0.92
C THR A 31 -1.82 -14.23 1.06
N ASN A 32 -2.18 -15.29 0.33
CA ASN A 32 -1.30 -16.44 0.17
C ASN A 32 -0.12 -16.04 -0.73
N MET A 33 1.07 -15.93 -0.16
CA MET A 33 2.25 -15.42 -0.83
C MET A 33 2.99 -16.46 -1.67
N LYS A 34 2.87 -17.74 -1.32
CA LYS A 34 3.51 -18.86 -2.01
C LYS A 34 3.35 -18.83 -3.54
N PRO A 35 2.14 -18.69 -4.14
CA PRO A 35 2.01 -18.67 -5.60
C PRO A 35 2.68 -17.46 -6.28
N ILE A 36 2.71 -16.32 -5.59
CA ILE A 36 3.34 -15.08 -6.09
C ILE A 36 4.87 -15.26 -6.11
N ILE A 37 5.39 -15.85 -5.03
CA ILE A 37 6.81 -16.21 -4.89
C ILE A 37 7.23 -17.24 -5.94
N GLU A 38 6.48 -18.34 -6.09
CA GLU A 38 6.77 -19.39 -7.06
C GLU A 38 6.80 -18.85 -8.49
N LYS A 39 5.87 -17.94 -8.82
CA LYS A 39 5.84 -17.25 -10.12
C LYS A 39 7.09 -16.39 -10.34
N ALA A 40 7.52 -15.61 -9.35
CA ALA A 40 8.75 -14.81 -9.44
C ALA A 40 9.98 -15.70 -9.64
N MET A 41 10.09 -16.80 -8.88
CA MET A 41 11.19 -17.77 -9.01
C MET A 41 11.19 -18.46 -10.37
N ALA A 42 10.01 -18.78 -10.91
CA ALA A 42 9.88 -19.37 -12.24
C ALA A 42 10.36 -18.42 -13.35
N ILE A 43 10.07 -17.13 -13.26
CA ILE A 43 10.59 -16.10 -14.20
C ILE A 43 12.12 -16.04 -14.12
N GLY A 44 12.69 -16.02 -12.92
CA GLY A 44 14.15 -16.02 -12.74
C GLY A 44 14.85 -17.22 -13.39
N LYS A 45 14.19 -18.38 -13.46
CA LYS A 45 14.71 -19.59 -14.11
C LYS A 45 14.62 -19.57 -15.65
N GLN A 46 13.86 -18.66 -16.25
CA GLN A 46 13.71 -18.57 -17.72
C GLN A 46 14.89 -17.90 -18.40
N TYR A 47 15.70 -17.15 -17.66
CA TYR A 47 16.84 -16.40 -18.18
C TYR A 47 18.14 -16.89 -17.55
N PRO A 48 19.27 -16.87 -18.29
CA PRO A 48 20.56 -17.14 -17.70
C PRO A 48 20.91 -16.03 -16.69
N TRP A 49 21.60 -16.39 -15.61
CA TRP A 49 21.99 -15.44 -14.55
C TRP A 49 22.87 -14.27 -15.01
N SER A 50 23.47 -14.35 -16.21
CA SER A 50 24.16 -13.22 -16.84
C SER A 50 23.22 -12.09 -17.25
N GLU A 51 21.92 -12.35 -17.40
CA GLU A 51 20.89 -11.38 -17.79
C GLU A 51 20.14 -10.80 -16.58
N LYS A 52 20.89 -10.36 -15.57
CA LYS A 52 20.33 -9.90 -14.29
C LYS A 52 19.29 -8.80 -14.46
N ASP A 53 19.56 -7.79 -15.27
CA ASP A 53 18.64 -6.66 -15.48
C ASP A 53 17.31 -7.11 -16.11
N THR A 54 17.36 -8.07 -17.04
CA THR A 54 16.16 -8.67 -17.63
C THR A 54 15.35 -9.41 -16.58
N ILE A 55 16.00 -10.24 -15.76
CA ILE A 55 15.34 -10.99 -14.68
C ILE A 55 14.67 -10.04 -13.71
N ILE A 56 15.39 -9.02 -13.23
CA ILE A 56 14.89 -8.00 -12.29
C ILE A 56 13.63 -7.36 -12.88
N LYS A 57 13.73 -6.85 -14.11
CA LYS A 57 12.63 -6.16 -14.77
C LYS A 57 11.39 -7.04 -14.93
N GLU A 58 11.54 -8.28 -15.42
CA GLU A 58 10.39 -9.17 -15.63
C GLU A 58 9.78 -9.67 -14.32
N VAL A 59 10.60 -9.94 -13.29
CA VAL A 59 10.10 -10.30 -11.95
C VAL A 59 9.30 -9.15 -11.34
N PHE A 60 9.87 -7.94 -11.27
CA PHE A 60 9.17 -6.80 -10.67
C PHE A 60 7.93 -6.38 -11.45
N LYS A 61 7.92 -6.55 -12.78
CA LYS A 61 6.74 -6.34 -13.62
C LYS A 61 5.65 -7.37 -13.31
N ALA A 62 6.00 -8.65 -13.20
CA ALA A 62 5.04 -9.69 -12.86
C ALA A 62 4.44 -9.48 -11.46
N LEU A 63 5.28 -9.21 -10.47
CA LEU A 63 4.87 -8.88 -9.12
C LEU A 63 4.03 -7.59 -9.08
N GLY A 64 4.45 -6.55 -9.79
CA GLY A 64 3.74 -5.28 -9.86
C GLY A 64 2.32 -5.44 -10.41
N ASN A 65 2.14 -6.32 -11.40
CA ASN A 65 0.81 -6.67 -11.91
C ASN A 65 -0.03 -7.45 -10.89
N ASP A 66 0.57 -8.38 -10.15
CA ASP A 66 -0.16 -9.15 -9.14
C ASP A 66 -0.62 -8.25 -7.98
N PHE A 67 0.27 -7.41 -7.47
CA PHE A 67 -0.02 -6.49 -6.36
C PHE A 67 -0.88 -5.29 -6.77
N GLY A 68 -0.72 -4.79 -8.00
CA GLY A 68 -1.56 -3.74 -8.58
C GLY A 68 -2.94 -4.24 -9.03
N GLY A 69 -3.12 -5.54 -9.17
CA GLY A 69 -4.36 -6.17 -9.61
C GLY A 69 -5.46 -6.09 -8.55
N GLY A 70 -6.70 -5.85 -8.98
CA GLY A 70 -7.86 -5.73 -8.08
C GLY A 70 -8.13 -6.97 -7.21
N SER A 71 -7.58 -8.14 -7.57
CA SER A 71 -7.66 -9.38 -6.78
C SER A 71 -6.82 -9.36 -5.51
N PHE A 72 -5.68 -8.67 -5.52
CA PHE A 72 -4.83 -8.50 -4.32
C PHE A 72 -5.53 -7.63 -3.28
N GLY A 73 -6.29 -6.65 -3.76
CA GLY A 73 -7.05 -5.70 -2.94
C GLY A 73 -6.35 -4.36 -2.82
N HIS A 74 -7.06 -3.41 -2.23
CA HIS A 74 -6.65 -2.03 -2.13
C HIS A 74 -6.84 -1.51 -0.71
N ALA A 75 -5.97 -0.57 -0.35
CA ALA A 75 -6.08 0.23 0.86
C ALA A 75 -5.91 1.71 0.53
N TRP A 76 -6.67 2.56 1.22
CA TRP A 76 -6.64 4.01 1.02
C TRP A 76 -7.01 4.74 2.31
N ILE A 77 -6.67 6.03 2.35
CA ILE A 77 -6.92 6.91 3.49
C ILE A 77 -7.96 7.96 3.10
N ILE A 78 -8.85 8.29 4.02
CA ILE A 78 -9.78 9.41 3.89
C ILE A 78 -9.75 10.25 5.16
N TYR A 79 -9.52 11.54 5.01
CA TYR A 79 -9.73 12.55 6.03
C TYR A 79 -11.13 13.15 5.85
N PHE A 80 -12.00 13.05 6.86
CA PHE A 80 -13.30 13.69 6.89
C PHE A 80 -13.24 14.92 7.81
N ASN A 81 -13.49 16.11 7.27
CA ASN A 81 -13.48 17.33 8.08
C ASN A 81 -14.76 17.43 8.93
N SER A 82 -15.89 16.95 8.41
CA SER A 82 -17.21 17.06 9.03
C SER A 82 -18.12 15.87 8.64
N PRO A 83 -19.32 15.72 9.25
CA PRO A 83 -20.29 14.71 8.84
C PRO A 83 -21.00 15.04 7.51
N GLU A 84 -20.64 16.14 6.83
CA GLU A 84 -21.27 16.55 5.58
C GLU A 84 -20.73 15.75 4.39
N GLU A 85 -21.62 15.32 3.51
CA GLU A 85 -21.22 14.59 2.30
C GLU A 85 -20.38 15.49 1.40
N GLY A 86 -19.22 14.97 0.96
CA GLY A 86 -18.30 15.72 0.12
C GLY A 86 -17.22 16.48 0.89
N ASP A 87 -17.39 16.71 2.19
CA ASP A 87 -16.40 17.42 3.01
C ASP A 87 -15.28 16.49 3.53
N HIS A 88 -14.42 16.10 2.59
CA HIS A 88 -13.35 15.15 2.82
C HIS A 88 -12.15 15.40 1.90
N THR A 89 -11.02 14.78 2.23
CA THR A 89 -9.90 14.57 1.33
C THR A 89 -9.51 13.09 1.33
N SER A 90 -9.32 12.49 0.16
CA SER A 90 -8.88 11.09 0.02
C SER A 90 -7.47 11.00 -0.55
N TYR A 91 -6.72 10.02 -0.06
CA TYR A 91 -5.33 9.74 -0.44
C TYR A 91 -5.19 8.27 -0.80
N ALA A 92 -4.73 8.01 -2.03
CA ALA A 92 -4.51 6.66 -2.55
C ALA A 92 -3.19 6.57 -3.32
N PHE A 93 -2.76 5.35 -3.60
CA PHE A 93 -1.52 5.07 -4.34
C PHE A 93 -1.77 3.92 -5.33
N HIS A 94 -1.53 4.15 -6.62
CA HIS A 94 -1.97 3.24 -7.69
C HIS A 94 -0.88 2.87 -8.68
N ALA A 95 -0.95 1.64 -9.19
CA ALA A 95 -0.16 1.19 -10.32
C ALA A 95 -0.36 2.13 -11.52
N GLY A 96 0.74 2.57 -12.13
CA GLY A 96 0.74 3.49 -13.28
C GLY A 96 0.59 4.98 -12.94
N TYR A 97 0.07 5.34 -11.77
CA TYR A 97 -0.20 6.74 -11.39
C TYR A 97 0.60 7.24 -10.18
N GLY A 98 1.02 6.33 -9.29
CA GLY A 98 1.57 6.70 -7.99
C GLY A 98 0.49 7.31 -7.10
N PHE A 99 0.83 8.39 -6.38
CA PHE A 99 -0.07 9.13 -5.51
C PHE A 99 -1.23 9.77 -6.26
N VAL A 100 -2.44 9.60 -5.71
CA VAL A 100 -3.68 10.20 -6.19
C VAL A 100 -4.42 10.84 -5.02
N LYS A 101 -4.79 12.12 -5.18
CA LYS A 101 -5.64 12.87 -4.25
C LYS A 101 -7.04 13.02 -4.83
N ASN A 102 -8.07 12.85 -4.02
CA ASN A 102 -9.48 13.11 -4.39
C ASN A 102 -9.96 12.44 -5.68
N SER A 103 -9.28 11.35 -6.08
CA SER A 103 -9.73 10.39 -7.08
C SER A 103 -10.18 10.99 -8.43
N GLU A 104 -9.23 11.50 -9.23
CA GLU A 104 -9.47 11.75 -10.67
C GLU A 104 -9.23 10.49 -11.53
N HIS A 105 -8.53 9.48 -11.00
CA HIS A 105 -8.06 8.30 -11.75
C HIS A 105 -8.33 6.96 -11.05
N SER A 106 -9.03 6.97 -9.91
CA SER A 106 -9.42 5.76 -9.22
C SER A 106 -10.87 5.83 -8.76
N ASN A 107 -11.30 4.87 -7.95
CA ASN A 107 -12.59 4.91 -7.28
C ASN A 107 -12.41 4.98 -5.76
N ASP A 108 -11.21 5.26 -5.23
CA ASP A 108 -10.85 5.29 -3.80
C ASP A 108 -11.37 6.54 -3.08
N THR A 109 -12.66 6.76 -3.23
CA THR A 109 -13.44 7.85 -2.66
C THR A 109 -14.19 7.38 -1.40
N PRO A 110 -14.82 8.29 -0.63
CA PRO A 110 -15.73 7.90 0.43
C PRO A 110 -16.90 7.05 -0.04
N LYS A 111 -17.29 7.18 -1.31
CA LYS A 111 -18.38 6.40 -1.91
C LYS A 111 -17.95 4.98 -2.28
N ARG A 112 -16.65 4.67 -2.26
CA ARG A 112 -16.15 3.32 -2.45
C ARG A 112 -16.57 2.44 -1.28
N LYS A 113 -17.21 1.33 -1.61
CA LYS A 113 -17.48 0.26 -0.65
C LYS A 113 -16.18 -0.38 -0.16
N PHE A 114 -16.18 -0.77 1.10
CA PHE A 114 -15.03 -1.37 1.78
C PHE A 114 -15.49 -2.54 2.63
N ASN A 115 -14.58 -3.43 3.02
CA ASN A 115 -14.91 -4.52 3.96
C ASN A 115 -14.58 -4.09 5.39
N LEU A 116 -13.43 -3.46 5.58
CA LEU A 116 -12.97 -2.95 6.88
C LEU A 116 -12.55 -1.49 6.79
N GLN A 117 -12.84 -0.78 7.87
CA GLN A 117 -12.48 0.60 8.09
C GLN A 117 -12.13 0.75 9.57
N ARG A 118 -11.10 1.56 9.83
CA ARG A 118 -10.85 2.11 11.15
C ARG A 118 -10.80 3.62 11.03
N CYS A 119 -11.54 4.31 11.88
CA CYS A 119 -11.48 5.76 11.99
C CYS A 119 -10.99 6.16 13.37
N VAL A 120 -10.23 7.25 13.42
CA VAL A 120 -9.83 7.89 14.67
C VAL A 120 -10.08 9.38 14.57
N LYS A 121 -10.53 9.97 15.67
CA LYS A 121 -10.65 11.41 15.78
C LYS A 121 -9.25 12.01 15.79
N VAL A 122 -9.06 13.08 15.04
CA VAL A 122 -7.78 13.78 14.97
C VAL A 122 -7.92 15.20 15.48
N ASP A 123 -6.82 15.75 15.98
CA ASP A 123 -6.75 17.16 16.33
C ASP A 123 -6.44 17.96 15.06
N GLU A 124 -7.38 18.84 14.69
CA GLU A 124 -7.34 19.72 13.52
C GLU A 124 -6.16 20.71 13.53
N LYS A 125 -5.41 20.80 14.63
CA LYS A 125 -4.20 21.61 14.71
C LYS A 125 -2.93 20.84 14.41
N THR A 126 -2.95 19.52 14.53
CA THR A 126 -1.75 18.67 14.44
C THR A 126 -1.77 17.75 13.24
N ILE A 127 -2.93 17.23 12.85
CA ILE A 127 -3.10 16.37 11.69
C ILE A 127 -4.15 17.01 10.78
N THR A 128 -3.70 17.74 9.76
CA THR A 128 -4.58 18.36 8.74
C THR A 128 -4.23 17.86 7.35
N PRO A 129 -5.15 17.98 6.38
CA PRO A 129 -4.85 17.72 4.97
C PRO A 129 -3.61 18.46 4.47
N GLU A 130 -3.44 19.74 4.83
CA GLU A 130 -2.29 20.55 4.43
C GLU A 130 -0.98 20.01 5.00
N LEU A 131 -0.97 19.56 6.26
CA LEU A 131 0.22 18.98 6.88
C LEU A 131 0.56 17.63 6.26
N ILE A 132 -0.45 16.78 6.00
CA ILE A 132 -0.28 15.50 5.30
C ILE A 132 0.36 15.76 3.93
N GLU A 133 -0.20 16.68 3.16
CA GLU A 133 0.22 16.96 1.78
C GLU A 133 1.57 17.66 1.68
N SER A 134 1.91 18.54 2.63
CA SER A 134 3.18 19.30 2.59
C SER A 134 4.34 18.59 3.27
N LYS A 135 4.09 17.65 4.20
CA LYS A 135 5.16 17.01 5.00
C LYS A 135 5.24 15.51 4.89
N ILE A 136 4.10 14.81 4.77
CA ILE A 136 4.06 13.34 4.82
C ILE A 136 4.11 12.77 3.40
N ILE A 137 3.21 13.21 2.53
CA ILE A 137 3.13 12.71 1.14
C ILE A 137 4.45 12.86 0.38
N PRO A 138 5.18 14.01 0.43
CA PRO A 138 6.44 14.15 -0.28
C PRO A 138 7.49 13.12 0.17
N LYS A 139 7.56 12.83 1.49
CA LYS A 139 8.48 11.81 2.01
C LYS A 139 8.16 10.41 1.50
N LEU A 140 6.88 10.07 1.41
CA LEU A 140 6.46 8.77 0.86
C LEU A 140 6.75 8.68 -0.64
N ILE A 141 6.57 9.78 -1.37
CA ILE A 141 6.94 9.86 -2.79
C ILE A 141 8.46 9.66 -2.95
N ASP A 142 9.27 10.37 -2.18
CA ASP A 142 10.73 10.25 -2.19
C ASP A 142 11.19 8.83 -1.83
N GLU A 143 10.61 8.21 -0.79
CA GLU A 143 10.90 6.82 -0.39
C GLU A 143 10.54 5.84 -1.52
N SER A 144 9.39 6.03 -2.18
CA SER A 144 8.98 5.17 -3.29
C SER A 144 9.88 5.31 -4.52
N ASN A 145 10.30 6.53 -4.87
CA ASN A 145 11.23 6.77 -5.98
C ASN A 145 12.62 6.20 -5.68
N LEU A 146 13.11 6.39 -4.46
CA LEU A 146 14.39 5.83 -4.01
C LEU A 146 14.39 4.30 -4.12
N LEU A 147 13.36 3.65 -3.57
CA LEU A 147 13.25 2.19 -3.64
C LEU A 147 13.13 1.71 -5.08
N SER A 148 12.40 2.43 -5.94
CA SER A 148 12.29 2.08 -7.35
C SER A 148 13.62 2.20 -8.13
N ARG A 149 14.48 3.17 -7.77
CA ARG A 149 15.85 3.25 -8.32
C ARG A 149 16.72 2.09 -7.83
N LEU A 150 16.63 1.76 -6.54
CA LEU A 150 17.37 0.62 -5.98
C LEU A 150 16.93 -0.71 -6.61
N MET A 151 15.68 -0.80 -7.09
CA MET A 151 15.15 -1.92 -7.86
C MET A 151 15.52 -1.90 -9.36
N ASN A 152 16.25 -0.90 -9.85
CA ASN A 152 16.55 -0.68 -11.27
C ASN A 152 15.30 -0.61 -12.17
N LEU A 153 14.16 -0.12 -11.66
CA LEU A 153 12.91 -0.02 -12.44
C LEU A 153 12.77 1.30 -13.20
N THR A 154 13.31 2.38 -12.64
CA THR A 154 13.40 3.70 -13.27
C THR A 154 14.67 4.41 -12.83
N SER A 155 15.20 5.27 -13.69
CA SER A 155 16.29 6.21 -13.37
C SER A 155 15.78 7.60 -12.97
N GLU A 156 14.49 7.89 -13.19
CA GLU A 156 13.89 9.21 -13.00
C GLU A 156 12.98 9.24 -11.76
N ASP A 157 12.96 10.39 -11.09
CA ASP A 157 11.99 10.70 -10.04
C ASP A 157 10.63 11.04 -10.66
N LEU A 158 9.63 10.20 -10.38
CA LEU A 158 8.26 10.50 -10.76
C LEU A 158 7.63 11.43 -9.71
N LYS A 159 6.97 12.49 -10.18
CA LYS A 159 6.31 13.48 -9.33
C LYS A 159 5.35 12.86 -8.30
N ASN A 160 4.67 11.78 -8.69
CA ASN A 160 3.69 11.10 -7.85
C ASN A 160 4.27 9.83 -7.19
N GLY A 161 5.56 9.57 -7.32
CA GLY A 161 6.20 8.35 -6.85
C GLY A 161 5.96 7.14 -7.75
N VAL A 162 6.56 6.00 -7.38
CA VAL A 162 6.47 4.76 -8.15
C VAL A 162 5.75 3.67 -7.35
N TYR A 163 4.69 3.14 -7.94
CA TYR A 163 4.02 1.96 -7.43
C TYR A 163 4.82 0.71 -7.77
N THR A 164 5.22 -0.03 -6.74
CA THR A 164 5.98 -1.28 -6.88
C THR A 164 5.38 -2.34 -5.96
N PRO A 165 5.82 -3.60 -6.07
CA PRO A 165 5.51 -4.64 -5.08
C PRO A 165 5.73 -4.25 -3.62
N VAL A 166 6.75 -3.43 -3.33
CA VAL A 166 7.08 -3.04 -1.95
C VAL A 166 6.47 -1.69 -1.56
N THR A 167 6.25 -0.80 -2.52
CA THR A 167 5.64 0.53 -2.35
C THR A 167 4.23 0.55 -2.94
N ASN A 168 3.40 -0.42 -2.54
CA ASN A 168 2.03 -0.55 -3.03
C ASN A 168 1.03 0.30 -2.21
N CYS A 169 -0.27 0.17 -2.49
CA CYS A 169 -1.32 0.94 -1.82
C CYS A 169 -1.42 0.67 -0.30
N SER A 170 -1.18 -0.55 0.14
CA SER A 170 -1.17 -0.90 1.57
C SER A 170 0.04 -0.35 2.29
N TRP A 171 1.22 -0.37 1.63
CA TRP A 171 2.40 0.31 2.14
C TRP A 171 2.15 1.80 2.33
N PHE A 172 1.62 2.47 1.31
CA PHE A 172 1.36 3.91 1.36
C PHE A 172 0.34 4.26 2.46
N ALA A 173 -0.82 3.59 2.46
CA ALA A 173 -1.87 3.83 3.43
C ALA A 173 -1.40 3.51 4.86
N GLY A 174 -0.67 2.39 5.04
CA GLY A 174 -0.10 1.98 6.32
C GLY A 174 0.95 2.95 6.86
N LYS A 175 1.91 3.39 6.03
CA LYS A 175 2.93 4.38 6.42
C LYS A 175 2.32 5.72 6.79
N LEU A 176 1.32 6.20 6.03
CA LEU A 176 0.60 7.44 6.33
C LEU A 176 -0.15 7.30 7.66
N TRP A 177 -0.92 6.22 7.83
CA TRP A 177 -1.66 5.95 9.06
C TRP A 177 -0.74 5.86 10.28
N ASN A 178 0.42 5.23 10.15
CA ASN A 178 1.41 5.06 11.23
C ASN A 178 2.09 6.37 11.66
N GLN A 179 1.89 7.49 10.96
CA GLN A 179 2.24 8.81 11.47
C GLN A 179 1.29 9.30 12.59
N ILE A 180 0.15 8.64 12.73
CA ILE A 180 -0.95 9.03 13.62
C ILE A 180 -1.17 7.95 14.67
N MET A 181 -1.26 6.70 14.22
CA MET A 181 -1.59 5.53 15.04
C MET A 181 -0.85 4.31 14.52
N GLU A 182 -0.26 3.51 15.39
CA GLU A 182 0.46 2.31 14.97
C GLU A 182 -0.50 1.20 14.48
N LEU A 183 -0.22 0.67 13.29
CA LEU A 183 -0.82 -0.53 12.71
C LEU A 183 0.24 -1.37 12.00
N THR A 184 0.13 -2.69 12.10
CA THR A 184 0.87 -3.60 11.23
C THR A 184 0.10 -3.80 9.92
N TYR A 185 0.78 -3.58 8.80
CA TYR A 185 0.22 -3.74 7.45
C TYR A 185 1.14 -4.57 6.54
N GLU A 186 2.34 -4.91 7.01
CA GLU A 186 3.32 -5.70 6.26
C GLU A 186 3.20 -7.18 6.65
N GLN A 187 3.16 -8.04 5.64
CA GLN A 187 3.30 -9.48 5.79
C GLN A 187 4.74 -9.87 5.50
N SER A 188 5.36 -10.67 6.37
CA SER A 188 6.70 -11.20 6.16
C SER A 188 6.74 -12.08 4.92
N LEU A 189 7.87 -12.07 4.22
CA LEU A 189 8.14 -13.04 3.16
C LEU A 189 8.28 -14.43 3.79
N GLU A 190 7.84 -15.48 3.08
CA GLU A 190 7.89 -16.85 3.58
C GLU A 190 9.35 -17.30 3.81
N ASP A 191 9.60 -18.10 4.85
CA ASP A 191 10.92 -18.60 5.24
C ASP A 191 11.56 -19.54 4.18
N GLU A 192 10.83 -19.88 3.12
CA GLU A 192 11.30 -20.76 2.04
C GLU A 192 12.22 -20.06 1.02
N ILE A 193 12.39 -18.73 1.10
CA ILE A 193 13.29 -17.97 0.20
C ILE A 193 14.46 -17.36 0.97
N ASP A 194 15.68 -17.66 0.53
CA ASP A 194 16.87 -16.91 0.95
C ASP A 194 16.97 -15.58 0.19
N ILE A 195 16.33 -14.55 0.74
CA ILE A 195 16.33 -13.19 0.18
C ILE A 195 17.74 -12.58 0.17
N ASP A 196 18.60 -12.95 1.12
CA ASP A 196 19.96 -12.46 1.20
C ASP A 196 20.82 -13.01 0.05
N GLU A 197 20.69 -14.31 -0.24
CA GLU A 197 21.34 -14.95 -1.38
C GLU A 197 20.87 -14.32 -2.71
N ILE A 198 19.56 -14.07 -2.86
CA ILE A 198 19.01 -13.41 -4.05
C ILE A 198 19.54 -11.98 -4.16
N ALA A 199 19.56 -11.22 -3.07
CA ALA A 199 20.06 -9.86 -3.03
C ALA A 199 21.51 -9.78 -3.51
N ASP A 200 22.38 -10.69 -3.04
CA ASP A 200 23.78 -10.73 -3.44
C ASP A 200 23.95 -11.16 -4.91
N LYS A 201 23.26 -12.22 -5.33
CA LYS A 201 23.31 -12.70 -6.72
C LYS A 201 22.84 -11.65 -7.71
N MET A 202 21.78 -10.92 -7.38
CA MET A 202 21.16 -9.91 -8.25
C MET A 202 21.80 -8.52 -8.12
N ASN A 203 22.77 -8.33 -7.21
CA ASN A 203 23.34 -7.02 -6.89
C ASN A 203 22.27 -6.00 -6.45
N LEU A 204 21.33 -6.46 -5.63
CA LEU A 204 20.22 -5.69 -5.07
C LEU A 204 20.29 -5.69 -3.53
N PRO A 205 21.32 -5.07 -2.92
CA PRO A 205 21.56 -5.16 -1.48
C PRO A 205 20.40 -4.59 -0.63
N PHE A 206 19.57 -3.71 -1.20
CA PHE A 206 18.40 -3.18 -0.50
C PHE A 206 17.34 -4.25 -0.19
N LEU A 207 17.29 -5.37 -0.95
CA LEU A 207 16.34 -6.46 -0.71
C LEU A 207 16.51 -7.06 0.70
N LYS A 208 17.74 -7.07 1.24
CA LYS A 208 18.02 -7.54 2.60
C LYS A 208 17.34 -6.70 3.69
N ALA A 209 17.00 -5.45 3.37
CA ALA A 209 16.30 -4.55 4.28
C ALA A 209 14.77 -4.70 4.20
N ILE A 210 14.24 -5.40 3.19
CA ILE A 210 12.81 -5.62 3.01
C ILE A 210 12.40 -6.80 3.88
N LYS A 211 11.75 -6.49 5.00
CA LYS A 211 11.27 -7.48 5.97
C LYS A 211 9.86 -8.01 5.65
N GLY A 212 9.16 -7.36 4.75
CA GLY A 212 7.81 -7.72 4.35
C GLY A 212 7.27 -6.84 3.25
N ILE A 213 6.06 -7.15 2.81
CA ILE A 213 5.32 -6.40 1.79
C ILE A 213 4.01 -5.89 2.35
N GLY A 214 3.55 -4.72 1.90
CA GLY A 214 2.23 -4.22 2.28
C GLY A 214 1.13 -5.17 1.78
N ASP A 215 0.41 -5.83 2.68
CA ASP A 215 -0.70 -6.73 2.36
C ASP A 215 -2.01 -6.13 2.90
N PRO A 216 -2.99 -5.80 2.03
CA PRO A 216 -4.27 -5.31 2.51
C PRO A 216 -5.04 -6.36 3.34
N GLY A 217 -4.75 -7.66 3.20
CA GLY A 217 -5.25 -8.72 4.09
C GLY A 217 -4.69 -8.62 5.52
N MET A 218 -3.38 -8.44 5.67
CA MET A 218 -2.73 -8.17 6.96
C MET A 218 -3.22 -6.85 7.58
N LEU A 219 -3.39 -5.79 6.79
CA LEU A 219 -3.98 -4.55 7.25
C LEU A 219 -5.41 -4.77 7.77
N ALA A 220 -6.23 -5.49 6.99
CA ALA A 220 -7.59 -5.87 7.36
C ALA A 220 -7.63 -6.63 8.70
N GLU A 221 -6.77 -7.63 8.88
CA GLU A 221 -6.64 -8.38 10.14
C GLU A 221 -6.33 -7.46 11.34
N ASN A 222 -5.41 -6.51 11.17
CA ASN A 222 -5.03 -5.59 12.26
C ASN A 222 -6.12 -4.58 12.58
N ILE A 223 -6.85 -4.09 11.57
CA ILE A 223 -8.05 -3.28 11.78
C ILE A 223 -9.08 -4.08 12.58
N GLU A 224 -9.37 -5.31 12.16
CA GLU A 224 -10.38 -6.15 12.82
C GLU A 224 -10.02 -6.44 14.28
N LYS A 225 -8.77 -6.79 14.56
CA LYS A 225 -8.28 -6.99 15.94
C LYS A 225 -8.46 -5.74 16.79
N GLY A 226 -8.11 -4.57 16.25
CA GLY A 226 -8.27 -3.29 16.95
C GLY A 226 -9.73 -2.86 17.18
N LEU A 227 -10.69 -3.40 16.44
CA LEU A 227 -12.12 -3.16 16.63
C LEU A 227 -12.76 -4.11 17.67
N ARG A 228 -12.09 -5.20 18.04
CA ARG A 228 -12.58 -6.20 19.00
C ARG A 228 -12.07 -5.97 20.44
N LEU A 229 -11.19 -4.99 20.62
CA LEU A 229 -10.70 -4.53 21.93
C LEU A 229 -11.68 -3.53 22.54
#